data_AF-A0A7W9AUF5-F1
#
_entry.id   AF-A0A7W9AUF5-F1
#
_cell.length_a   1.000
_cell.length_b   1.000
_cell.length_c   1.000
_cell.angle_alpha   90.00
_cell.angle_beta   90.00
_cell.angle_gamma   90.00
#
_symmetry.space_group_name_H-M   'P 1'
#
loop_
_entity.id
_entity.type
_entity.pdbx_description
1 polymer ?
#
loop_
_entity_poly.entity_id
_entity_poly.type
_entity_poly.pdbx_seq_one_letter_code
_entity_poly.pdbx_strand_id
1 'polypeptide(L)'
;MAPIPKPTSSTVSAIYAAYEAANEQRDGKTIPASQVAEECSRKLFYDFRWTTPHESIPGRTLRIFETGNLEETRWIENLRMIGCEVVDYGPDGRQIRVDLCDGHVGGYLDSEILGLPESPKTWHVGEIKSHNLKSFTALKKEGVQKSKPLHFGQMQIYMHARGRDRAIYLAVCKDNDELYTERVHYDAAYVARLLAKAERIIQANDLPPRISDNPEFFSCKWCKHHAICHEGAWPRTNCRTCIFSSPEPGGAWSCGRFNKPLSLAEQKDACPAHLTLPCLVPGEQIDVDEAAETITYELRDGTRWIDGANDNTKKARAA
;
A
#
# COMPACT_ATOMS: atom_id res chain seq x y z
N MET A 1 -11.97 13.13 37.35
CA MET A 1 -11.95 14.10 36.24
C MET A 1 -10.76 13.79 35.36
N ALA A 2 -10.95 13.59 34.06
CA ALA A 2 -9.81 13.50 33.14
C ALA A 2 -9.06 14.84 33.14
N PRO A 3 -7.72 14.85 33.19
CA PRO A 3 -6.96 16.10 33.19
C PRO A 3 -7.26 16.90 31.91
N ILE A 4 -7.45 18.21 32.07
CA ILE A 4 -7.67 19.12 30.94
C ILE A 4 -6.45 19.03 30.02
N PRO A 5 -6.63 18.78 28.71
CA PRO A 5 -5.52 18.73 27.76
C PRO A 5 -4.73 20.03 27.81
N LYS A 6 -3.41 19.93 27.95
CA LYS A 6 -2.56 21.12 27.84
C LYS A 6 -2.70 21.68 26.43
N PRO A 7 -2.94 22.99 26.27
CA PRO A 7 -3.02 23.59 24.94
C PRO A 7 -1.69 23.37 24.20
N THR A 8 -1.78 22.96 22.93
CA THR A 8 -0.60 22.84 22.06
C THR A 8 -0.12 24.24 21.70
N SER A 9 1.19 24.47 21.75
CA SER A 9 1.80 25.75 21.35
C SER A 9 1.39 26.11 19.91
N SER A 10 1.03 27.37 19.68
CA SER A 10 0.65 27.87 18.35
C SER A 10 1.73 27.65 17.30
N THR A 11 3.02 27.75 17.68
CA THR A 11 4.15 27.45 16.80
C THR A 11 4.15 25.99 16.36
N VAL A 12 3.90 25.04 17.28
CA VAL A 12 3.86 23.60 16.97
C VAL A 12 2.69 23.28 16.04
N SER A 13 1.51 23.86 16.31
CA SER A 13 0.34 23.71 15.45
C SER A 13 0.58 24.26 14.04
N ALA A 14 1.23 25.42 13.92
CA ALA A 14 1.56 26.01 12.62
C ALA A 14 2.53 25.13 11.81
N ILE A 15 3.52 24.51 12.47
CA ILE A 15 4.42 23.56 11.82
C ILE A 15 3.64 22.35 11.31
N TYR A 16 2.82 21.70 12.14
CA TYR A 16 2.04 20.54 11.69
C TYR A 16 1.09 20.87 10.55
N ALA A 17 0.41 22.01 10.60
CA ALA A 17 -0.44 22.49 9.52
C ALA A 17 0.37 22.71 8.21
N ALA A 18 1.61 23.19 8.29
CA ALA A 18 2.47 23.34 7.12
C ALA A 18 2.85 21.98 6.48
N TYR A 19 3.14 20.96 7.28
CA TYR A 19 3.35 19.59 6.76
C TYR A 19 2.09 19.04 6.10
N GLU A 20 0.92 19.21 6.74
CA GLU A 20 -0.37 18.78 6.19
C GLU A 20 -0.69 19.47 4.86
N ALA A 21 -0.45 20.78 4.78
CA ALA A 21 -0.67 21.57 3.56
C ALA A 21 0.30 21.21 2.41
N ALA A 22 1.53 20.81 2.74
CA ALA A 22 2.53 20.38 1.76
C ALA A 22 2.36 18.91 1.32
N ASN A 23 1.53 18.13 2.01
CA ASN A 23 1.36 16.71 1.72
C ASN A 23 0.47 16.49 0.49
N GLU A 24 1.08 16.06 -0.61
CA GLU A 24 0.35 15.64 -1.79
C GLU A 24 -0.10 14.18 -1.65
N GLN A 25 -1.38 13.98 -1.35
CA GLN A 25 -1.98 12.64 -1.39
C GLN A 25 -1.97 12.10 -2.81
N ARG A 26 -1.49 10.86 -2.96
CA ARG A 26 -1.36 10.20 -4.26
C ARG A 26 -1.93 8.79 -4.18
N ASP A 27 -2.70 8.45 -5.20
CA ASP A 27 -3.14 7.09 -5.45
C ASP A 27 -1.95 6.21 -5.88
N GLY A 28 -1.80 5.06 -5.21
CA GLY A 28 -0.72 4.11 -5.50
C GLY A 28 -0.91 3.47 -6.87
N LYS A 29 0.10 3.58 -7.76
CA LYS A 29 0.03 3.00 -9.11
C LYS A 29 0.01 1.48 -9.09
N THR A 30 0.74 0.89 -8.16
CA THR A 30 1.02 -0.54 -8.00
C THR A 30 0.66 -0.98 -6.59
N ILE A 31 0.54 -2.30 -6.38
CA ILE A 31 0.64 -2.88 -5.06
C ILE A 31 2.07 -2.65 -4.55
N PRO A 32 2.26 -1.95 -3.41
CA PRO A 32 3.60 -1.70 -2.89
C PRO A 32 4.28 -3.00 -2.43
N ALA A 33 5.57 -3.16 -2.72
CA ALA A 33 6.36 -4.29 -2.20
C ALA A 33 6.32 -4.37 -0.66
N SER A 34 6.24 -3.22 0.02
CA SER A 34 6.07 -3.13 1.48
C SER A 34 4.72 -3.63 2.00
N GLN A 35 3.74 -3.82 1.12
CA GLN A 35 2.39 -4.28 1.47
C GLN A 35 2.04 -5.64 0.87
N VAL A 36 2.80 -6.18 -0.09
CA VAL A 36 2.40 -7.42 -0.78
C VAL A 36 2.28 -8.63 0.16
N ALA A 37 2.96 -8.62 1.31
CA ALA A 37 2.81 -9.61 2.37
C ALA A 37 1.60 -9.40 3.30
N GLU A 38 0.76 -8.38 3.05
CA GLU A 38 -0.50 -8.16 3.77
C GLU A 38 -1.38 -9.41 3.71
N GLU A 39 -1.80 -9.87 4.88
CA GLU A 39 -2.55 -11.12 5.04
C GLU A 39 -3.94 -10.98 4.43
N CYS A 40 -4.57 -9.82 4.60
CA CYS A 40 -5.91 -9.56 4.07
C CYS A 40 -5.85 -9.24 2.56
N SER A 41 -6.12 -10.26 1.74
CA SER A 41 -6.19 -10.10 0.27
C SER A 41 -7.26 -9.09 -0.16
N ARG A 42 -8.37 -9.00 0.57
CA ARG A 42 -9.44 -8.01 0.31
C ARG A 42 -8.97 -6.57 0.53
N LYS A 43 -8.10 -6.33 1.53
CA LYS A 43 -7.49 -5.01 1.75
C LYS A 43 -6.60 -4.61 0.57
N LEU A 44 -5.75 -5.52 0.10
CA LEU A 44 -4.91 -5.28 -1.07
C LEU A 44 -5.71 -4.99 -2.34
N PHE A 45 -6.83 -5.71 -2.55
CA PHE A 45 -7.76 -5.44 -3.65
C PHE A 45 -8.34 -4.01 -3.57
N TYR A 46 -8.80 -3.61 -2.40
CA TYR A 46 -9.33 -2.27 -2.16
C TYR A 46 -8.27 -1.17 -2.34
N ASP A 47 -7.05 -1.41 -1.86
CA ASP A 47 -5.92 -0.50 -2.06
C ASP A 47 -5.55 -0.37 -3.54
N PHE A 48 -5.52 -1.48 -4.28
CA PHE A 48 -5.20 -1.49 -5.71
C PHE A 48 -6.24 -0.77 -6.58
N ARG A 49 -7.52 -0.85 -6.19
CA ARG A 49 -8.65 -0.22 -6.89
C ARG A 49 -9.06 1.15 -6.34
N TRP A 50 -8.33 1.68 -5.36
CA TRP A 50 -8.58 2.99 -4.74
C TRP A 50 -10.01 3.17 -4.21
N THR A 51 -10.55 2.12 -3.58
CA THR A 51 -11.96 2.10 -3.20
C THR A 51 -12.30 3.06 -2.06
N THR A 52 -11.36 3.41 -1.20
CA THR A 52 -11.58 4.40 -0.13
C THR A 52 -10.93 5.74 -0.46
N PRO A 53 -11.49 6.86 0.03
CA PRO A 53 -10.79 8.14 0.07
C PRO A 53 -9.43 8.02 0.76
N HIS A 54 -8.55 8.98 0.48
CA HIS A 54 -7.29 9.10 1.20
C HIS A 54 -7.54 9.48 2.66
N GLU A 55 -6.77 8.87 3.56
CA GLU A 55 -6.76 9.27 4.96
C GLU A 55 -6.00 10.59 5.10
N SER A 56 -6.54 11.52 5.90
CA SER A 56 -5.77 12.69 6.32
C SER A 56 -4.64 12.22 7.24
N ILE A 57 -3.40 12.54 6.87
CA ILE A 57 -2.22 12.16 7.63
C ILE A 57 -1.82 13.36 8.50
N PRO A 58 -1.88 13.26 9.84
CA PRO A 58 -1.52 14.36 10.71
C PRO A 58 -0.08 14.83 10.49
N GLY A 59 0.18 16.13 10.62
CA GLY A 59 1.49 16.74 10.37
C GLY A 59 2.61 16.13 11.22
N ARG A 60 2.30 15.74 12.46
CA ARG A 60 3.22 15.00 13.32
C ARG A 60 3.63 13.65 12.70
N THR A 61 2.70 12.94 12.07
CA THR A 61 2.96 11.66 11.42
C THR A 61 3.81 11.84 10.16
N LEU A 62 3.56 12.89 9.38
CA LEU A 62 4.40 13.24 8.23
C LEU A 62 5.86 13.52 8.65
N ARG A 63 6.06 14.21 9.78
CA ARG A 63 7.41 14.39 10.37
C ARG A 63 8.06 13.08 10.81
N ILE A 64 7.27 12.10 11.25
CA ILE A 64 7.81 10.77 11.58
C ILE A 64 8.31 10.06 10.31
N PHE A 65 7.64 10.24 9.17
CA PHE A 65 8.11 9.72 7.88
C PHE A 65 9.41 10.41 7.45
N GLU A 66 9.48 11.74 7.54
CA GLU A 66 10.71 12.50 7.29
C GLU A 66 11.87 12.03 8.19
N THR A 67 11.60 11.77 9.48
CA THR A 67 12.60 11.19 10.39
C THR A 67 13.11 9.84 9.86
N GLY A 68 12.23 9.00 9.31
CA GLY A 68 12.61 7.74 8.66
C GLY A 68 13.61 7.95 7.51
N ASN A 69 13.35 8.92 6.63
CA ASN A 69 14.22 9.24 5.50
C ASN A 69 15.60 9.73 5.96
N LEU A 70 15.66 10.52 7.03
CA LEU A 70 16.92 10.98 7.63
C LEU A 70 17.71 9.80 8.21
N GLU A 71 17.03 8.85 8.86
CA GLU A 71 17.69 7.65 9.38
C GLU A 71 18.17 6.70 8.28
N GLU A 72 17.49 6.62 7.15
CA GLU A 72 17.96 5.88 5.96
C GLU A 72 19.31 6.41 5.49
N THR A 73 19.41 7.74 5.32
CA THR A 73 20.66 8.42 4.97
C THR A 73 21.77 8.10 6.00
N ARG A 74 21.45 8.20 7.29
CA ARG A 74 22.41 7.95 8.37
C ARG A 74 22.94 6.51 8.35
N TRP A 75 22.07 5.53 8.11
CA TRP A 75 22.45 4.13 8.00
C TRP A 75 23.38 3.86 6.83
N ILE A 76 23.07 4.43 5.66
CA ILE A 76 23.90 4.32 4.46
C ILE A 76 25.31 4.85 4.74
N GLU A 77 25.42 6.05 5.33
CA GLU A 77 26.71 6.64 5.68
C GLU A 77 27.46 5.84 6.76
N ASN A 78 26.76 5.28 7.74
CA ASN A 78 27.36 4.40 8.73
C ASN A 78 27.97 3.13 8.10
N LEU A 79 27.28 2.52 7.13
CA LEU A 79 27.78 1.35 6.40
C LEU A 79 29.01 1.70 5.55
N ARG A 80 28.99 2.84 4.85
CA ARG A 80 30.15 3.36 4.10
C ARG A 80 31.33 3.64 5.03
N MET A 81 31.08 4.21 6.21
CA MET A 81 32.09 4.52 7.22
C MET A 81 32.85 3.27 7.70
N ILE A 82 32.18 2.12 7.78
CA ILE A 82 32.82 0.84 8.15
C ILE A 82 33.42 0.09 6.94
N GLY A 83 33.44 0.71 5.76
CA GLY A 83 34.06 0.16 4.55
C GLY A 83 33.15 -0.75 3.72
N CYS A 84 31.83 -0.75 3.95
CA CYS A 84 30.89 -1.44 3.07
C CYS A 84 30.73 -0.66 1.75
N GLU A 85 30.53 -1.40 0.67
CA GLU A 85 30.05 -0.84 -0.60
C GLU A 85 28.51 -0.80 -0.54
N VAL A 86 27.92 0.38 -0.75
CA VAL A 86 26.48 0.60 -0.65
C VAL A 86 25.97 1.28 -1.92
N VAL A 87 25.04 0.61 -2.61
CA VAL A 87 24.32 1.10 -3.78
C VAL A 87 22.89 1.44 -3.37
N ASP A 88 22.62 2.72 -3.14
CA ASP A 88 21.34 3.31 -2.74
C ASP A 88 20.61 3.99 -3.91
N TYR A 89 21.34 4.37 -4.96
CA TYR A 89 20.80 4.92 -6.20
C TYR A 89 21.24 4.10 -7.42
N GLY A 90 20.35 4.01 -8.40
CA GLY A 90 20.64 3.46 -9.72
C GLY A 90 21.50 4.41 -10.57
N PRO A 91 21.93 3.96 -11.76
CA PRO A 91 22.77 4.77 -12.66
C PRO A 91 22.15 6.08 -13.13
N ASP A 92 20.82 6.20 -13.05
CA ASP A 92 20.04 7.39 -13.39
C ASP A 92 19.91 8.39 -12.23
N GLY A 93 20.57 8.12 -11.10
CA GLY A 93 20.52 8.95 -9.89
C GLY A 93 19.20 8.85 -9.13
N ARG A 94 18.37 7.83 -9.39
CA ARG A 94 17.11 7.58 -8.67
C ARG A 94 17.23 6.35 -7.79
N GLN A 95 16.39 6.25 -6.75
CA GLN A 95 16.31 5.04 -5.94
C GLN A 95 16.04 3.82 -6.82
N ILE A 96 16.65 2.69 -6.45
CA ILE A 96 16.57 1.45 -7.23
C ILE A 96 15.13 0.94 -7.24
N ARG A 97 14.47 1.05 -8.39
CA ARG A 97 13.10 0.56 -8.58
C ARG A 97 13.09 -0.93 -8.89
N VAL A 98 12.09 -1.62 -8.35
CA VAL A 98 11.71 -2.98 -8.78
C VAL A 98 10.27 -3.01 -9.25
N ASP A 99 10.02 -3.85 -10.25
CA ASP A 99 8.72 -4.06 -10.85
C ASP A 99 8.52 -5.57 -11.06
N LEU A 100 7.35 -6.08 -10.65
CA LEU A 100 6.95 -7.48 -10.72
C LEU A 100 5.46 -7.55 -11.10
N CYS A 101 4.96 -8.75 -11.43
CA CYS A 101 3.56 -8.96 -11.86
C CYS A 101 3.18 -8.00 -13.00
N ASP A 102 4.00 -7.98 -14.06
CA ASP A 102 3.88 -7.07 -15.20
C ASP A 102 3.73 -5.60 -14.81
N GLY A 103 4.50 -5.15 -13.82
CA GLY A 103 4.54 -3.75 -13.38
C GLY A 103 3.40 -3.35 -12.43
N HIS A 104 2.58 -4.29 -11.95
CA HIS A 104 1.52 -4.01 -10.96
C HIS A 104 1.94 -4.25 -9.51
N VAL A 105 3.12 -4.84 -9.28
CA VAL A 105 3.79 -4.85 -7.97
C VAL A 105 5.07 -4.05 -8.10
N GLY A 106 5.27 -3.06 -7.23
CA GLY A 106 6.41 -2.14 -7.34
C GLY A 106 6.94 -1.65 -6.01
N GLY A 107 8.22 -1.31 -5.98
CA GLY A 107 8.88 -0.78 -4.80
C GLY A 107 10.21 -0.12 -5.12
N TYR A 108 10.77 0.53 -4.12
CA TYR A 108 12.08 1.17 -4.16
C TYR A 108 12.92 0.56 -3.04
N LEU A 109 14.08 0.05 -3.38
CA LEU A 109 15.03 -0.46 -2.38
C LEU A 109 15.68 0.72 -1.67
N ASP A 110 15.95 0.53 -0.38
CA ASP A 110 16.80 1.46 0.37
C ASP A 110 18.26 1.28 -0.08
N SER A 111 18.74 0.03 -0.24
CA SER A 111 20.09 -0.24 -0.77
C SER A 111 20.34 -1.69 -1.21
N GLU A 112 21.43 -1.89 -1.97
CA GLU A 112 22.17 -3.14 -2.05
C GLU A 112 23.56 -2.94 -1.40
N ILE A 113 23.99 -3.89 -0.57
CA ILE A 113 25.18 -3.75 0.30
C ILE A 113 26.14 -4.93 0.08
N LEU A 114 27.43 -4.64 -0.05
CA LEU A 114 28.53 -5.61 -0.05
C LEU A 114 29.57 -5.24 1.01
N GLY A 115 30.30 -6.22 1.53
CA GLY A 115 31.40 -5.95 2.48
C GLY A 115 30.98 -5.93 3.95
N LEU A 116 29.76 -6.40 4.26
CA LEU A 116 29.32 -6.58 5.66
C LEU A 116 30.33 -7.43 6.45
N PRO A 117 30.74 -7.05 7.68
CA PRO A 117 31.75 -7.77 8.45
C PRO A 117 31.47 -9.27 8.62
N GLU A 118 30.21 -9.65 8.82
CA GLU A 118 29.75 -11.02 8.99
C GLU A 118 29.55 -11.78 7.66
N SER A 119 29.67 -11.10 6.51
CA SER A 119 29.51 -11.70 5.19
C SER A 119 30.19 -10.91 4.06
N PRO A 120 31.53 -10.75 4.09
CA PRO A 120 32.20 -9.71 3.30
C PRO A 120 32.10 -9.87 1.77
N LYS A 121 31.80 -11.09 1.28
CA LYS A 121 31.78 -11.42 -0.14
C LYS A 121 30.38 -11.56 -0.74
N THR A 122 29.33 -11.36 0.05
CA THR A 122 27.95 -11.58 -0.39
C THR A 122 27.23 -10.24 -0.49
N TRP A 123 26.48 -10.07 -1.57
CA TRP A 123 25.57 -8.94 -1.74
C TRP A 123 24.27 -9.17 -0.99
N HIS A 124 23.79 -8.15 -0.30
CA HIS A 124 22.52 -8.17 0.43
C HIS A 124 21.63 -7.04 -0.06
N VAL A 125 20.33 -7.30 -0.15
CA VAL A 125 19.34 -6.22 -0.11
C VAL A 125 19.34 -5.63 1.29
N GLY A 126 19.48 -4.31 1.42
CA GLY A 126 19.33 -3.58 2.68
C GLY A 126 17.91 -3.03 2.83
N GLU A 127 17.30 -3.26 4.00
CA GLU A 127 16.02 -2.67 4.38
C GLU A 127 16.18 -1.96 5.73
N ILE A 128 15.97 -0.65 5.75
CA ILE A 128 16.21 0.23 6.90
C ILE A 128 14.88 0.62 7.54
N LYS A 129 14.79 0.48 8.87
CA LYS A 129 13.59 0.83 9.64
C LYS A 129 13.90 1.46 10.98
N SER A 130 13.08 2.43 11.36
CA SER A 130 13.09 2.99 12.71
C SER A 130 11.94 2.43 13.55
N HIS A 131 12.22 2.10 14.81
CA HIS A 131 11.26 1.52 15.74
C HIS A 131 11.16 2.36 17.02
N ASN A 132 9.98 2.38 17.64
CA ASN A 132 9.90 2.76 19.05
C ASN A 132 10.38 1.60 19.94
N LEU A 133 10.63 1.84 21.23
CA LEU A 133 11.20 0.84 22.13
C LEU A 133 10.37 -0.45 22.21
N LYS A 134 9.03 -0.34 22.25
CA LYS A 134 8.13 -1.51 22.30
C LYS A 134 8.32 -2.39 21.05
N SER A 135 8.30 -1.79 19.87
CA SER A 135 8.47 -2.51 18.61
C SER A 135 9.88 -3.08 18.47
N PHE A 136 10.90 -2.36 18.93
CA PHE A 136 12.30 -2.78 18.86
C PHE A 136 12.58 -3.96 19.79
N THR A 137 12.01 -3.94 21.00
CA THR A 137 12.12 -5.06 21.96
C THR A 137 11.49 -6.34 21.40
N ALA A 138 10.33 -6.23 20.75
CA ALA A 138 9.70 -7.37 20.09
C ALA A 138 10.56 -7.90 18.93
N LEU A 139 11.12 -7.00 18.12
CA LEU A 139 12.04 -7.35 17.02
C LEU A 139 13.25 -8.14 17.54
N LYS A 140 13.95 -7.63 18.55
CA LYS A 140 15.12 -8.32 19.14
C LYS A 140 14.80 -9.72 19.67
N LYS A 141 13.58 -9.90 20.20
CA LYS A 141 13.14 -11.17 20.79
C LYS A 141 12.74 -12.20 19.74
N GLU A 142 12.07 -11.75 18.67
CA GLU A 142 11.34 -12.63 17.77
C GLU A 142 11.91 -12.70 16.34
N GLY A 143 12.84 -11.80 16.00
CA GLY A 143 13.32 -11.60 14.64
C GLY A 143 12.31 -10.90 13.73
N VAL A 144 12.78 -10.45 12.57
CA VAL A 144 11.99 -9.65 11.63
C VAL A 144 10.82 -10.44 11.03
N GLN A 145 11.00 -11.74 10.75
CA GLN A 145 9.97 -12.57 10.12
C GLN A 145 8.69 -12.64 10.97
N LYS A 146 8.84 -12.83 12.29
CA LYS A 146 7.69 -12.94 13.20
C LYS A 146 7.19 -11.58 13.66
N SER A 147 8.09 -10.66 14.01
CA SER A 147 7.69 -9.36 14.58
C SER A 147 7.22 -8.35 13.52
N LYS A 148 7.70 -8.48 12.28
CA LYS A 148 7.46 -7.58 11.14
C LYS A 148 7.28 -8.35 9.83
N PRO A 149 6.23 -9.18 9.70
CA PRO A 149 6.02 -10.03 8.52
C PRO A 149 5.91 -9.22 7.21
N LEU A 150 5.40 -7.99 7.24
CA LEU A 150 5.38 -7.10 6.08
C LEU A 150 6.79 -6.73 5.60
N HIS A 151 7.70 -6.40 6.53
CA HIS A 151 9.07 -6.03 6.19
C HIS A 151 9.88 -7.25 5.71
N PHE A 152 9.64 -8.41 6.33
CA PHE A 152 10.19 -9.67 5.80
C PHE A 152 9.69 -9.92 4.37
N GLY A 153 8.40 -9.77 4.13
CA GLY A 153 7.80 -9.83 2.80
C GLY A 153 8.47 -8.91 1.77
N GLN A 154 8.67 -7.66 2.15
CA GLN A 154 9.34 -6.65 1.34
C GLN A 154 10.77 -7.07 0.96
N MET A 155 11.59 -7.47 1.94
CA MET A 155 12.95 -7.96 1.68
C MET A 155 12.97 -9.18 0.77
N GLN A 156 12.04 -10.12 0.94
CA GLN A 156 11.92 -11.31 0.09
C GLN A 156 11.63 -10.96 -1.36
N ILE A 157 10.74 -9.99 -1.58
CA ILE A 157 10.37 -9.48 -2.89
C ILE A 157 11.53 -8.76 -3.56
N TYR A 158 12.25 -7.94 -2.81
CA TYR A 158 13.45 -7.25 -3.30
C TYR A 158 14.58 -8.22 -3.65
N MET A 159 14.83 -9.21 -2.79
CA MET A 159 15.78 -10.29 -3.10
C MET A 159 15.43 -11.01 -4.40
N HIS A 160 14.16 -11.36 -4.60
CA HIS A 160 13.69 -11.98 -5.83
C HIS A 160 13.91 -11.08 -7.05
N ALA A 161 13.45 -9.83 -6.99
CA ALA A 161 13.54 -8.89 -8.11
C ALA A 161 14.99 -8.53 -8.48
N ARG A 162 15.92 -8.57 -7.53
CA ARG A 162 17.34 -8.25 -7.72
C ARG A 162 18.24 -9.47 -7.89
N GLY A 163 17.69 -10.68 -7.85
CA GLY A 163 18.47 -11.92 -7.96
C GLY A 163 19.47 -12.09 -6.80
N ARG A 164 19.08 -11.72 -5.58
CA ARG A 164 19.89 -11.87 -4.36
C ARG A 164 19.37 -13.03 -3.52
N ASP A 165 20.28 -13.75 -2.87
CA ASP A 165 19.96 -14.82 -1.93
C ASP A 165 19.99 -14.36 -0.47
N ARG A 166 20.41 -13.12 -0.22
CA ARG A 166 20.54 -12.49 1.09
C ARG A 166 19.92 -11.10 1.17
N ALA A 167 19.38 -10.80 2.34
CA ALA A 167 19.03 -9.46 2.78
C ALA A 167 19.61 -9.19 4.16
N ILE A 168 19.71 -7.92 4.52
CA ILE A 168 19.99 -7.46 5.87
C ILE A 168 18.92 -6.45 6.30
N TYR A 169 18.28 -6.75 7.42
CA TYR A 169 17.36 -5.84 8.07
C TYR A 169 18.16 -4.96 9.04
N LEU A 170 18.04 -3.64 8.89
CA LEU A 170 18.79 -2.63 9.65
C LEU A 170 17.79 -1.80 10.45
N ALA A 171 17.86 -1.88 11.77
CA ALA A 171 16.90 -1.23 12.65
C ALA A 171 17.56 -0.31 13.67
N VAL A 172 16.98 0.87 13.86
CA VAL A 172 17.33 1.80 14.95
C VAL A 172 16.15 1.99 15.90
N CYS A 173 16.42 1.97 17.20
CA CYS A 173 15.47 2.33 18.23
C CYS A 173 15.47 3.85 18.43
N LYS A 174 14.37 4.53 18.09
CA LYS A 174 14.24 5.99 18.19
C LYS A 174 14.30 6.54 19.62
N ASP A 175 14.16 5.66 20.61
CA ASP A 175 14.03 6.05 22.00
C ASP A 175 15.41 6.09 22.70
N ASN A 176 16.40 5.34 22.21
CA ASN A 176 17.74 5.23 22.80
C ASN A 176 18.89 5.09 21.78
N ASP A 177 18.59 5.21 20.49
CA ASP A 177 19.52 5.09 19.36
C ASP A 177 20.22 3.72 19.20
N GLU A 178 19.72 2.69 19.89
CA GLU A 178 20.26 1.33 19.79
C GLU A 178 20.06 0.75 18.39
N LEU A 179 21.10 0.12 17.85
CA LEU A 179 21.08 -0.50 16.53
C LEU A 179 20.86 -2.02 16.63
N TYR A 180 20.17 -2.57 15.63
CA TYR A 180 19.95 -4.00 15.46
C TYR A 180 20.12 -4.36 13.99
N THR A 181 20.76 -5.50 13.73
CA THR A 181 20.85 -6.08 12.39
C THR A 181 20.42 -7.55 12.38
N GLU A 182 19.80 -7.98 11.29
CA GLU A 182 19.42 -9.38 11.09
C GLU A 182 19.60 -9.77 9.63
N ARG A 183 20.38 -10.82 9.37
CA ARG A 183 20.53 -11.36 8.03
C ARG A 183 19.44 -12.37 7.71
N VAL A 184 18.83 -12.20 6.54
CA VAL A 184 17.71 -13.02 6.08
C VAL A 184 18.12 -13.79 4.83
N HIS A 185 17.64 -15.04 4.72
CA HIS A 185 17.78 -15.87 3.54
C HIS A 185 16.59 -15.69 2.61
N TYR A 186 16.86 -15.74 1.30
CA TYR A 186 15.81 -15.84 0.30
C TYR A 186 15.00 -17.14 0.42
N ASP A 187 13.67 -17.02 0.42
CA ASP A 187 12.70 -18.11 0.40
C ASP A 187 11.87 -18.02 -0.89
N ALA A 188 12.30 -18.78 -1.90
CA ALA A 188 11.65 -18.81 -3.21
C ALA A 188 10.19 -19.28 -3.14
N ALA A 189 9.87 -20.24 -2.26
CA ALA A 189 8.51 -20.75 -2.13
C ALA A 189 7.59 -19.71 -1.48
N TYR A 190 8.09 -18.97 -0.49
CA TYR A 190 7.38 -17.86 0.11
C TYR A 190 7.10 -16.75 -0.90
N VAL A 191 8.09 -16.33 -1.70
CA VAL A 191 7.88 -15.32 -2.74
C VAL A 191 6.90 -15.78 -3.81
N ALA A 192 7.00 -17.03 -4.29
CA ALA A 192 6.06 -17.57 -5.26
C ALA A 192 4.60 -17.48 -4.76
N ARG A 193 4.35 -17.76 -3.47
CA ARG A 193 3.01 -17.59 -2.86
C ARG A 193 2.57 -16.12 -2.83
N LEU A 194 3.48 -15.19 -2.53
CA LEU A 194 3.16 -13.76 -2.52
C LEU A 194 2.81 -13.24 -3.92
N LEU A 195 3.59 -13.61 -4.93
CA LEU A 195 3.36 -13.19 -6.32
C LEU A 195 2.06 -13.81 -6.87
N ALA A 196 1.83 -15.11 -6.66
CA ALA A 196 0.57 -15.75 -7.06
C ALA A 196 -0.66 -15.14 -6.34
N LYS A 197 -0.50 -14.66 -5.10
CA LYS A 197 -1.56 -13.90 -4.41
C LYS A 197 -1.77 -12.54 -5.07
N ALA A 198 -0.70 -11.80 -5.36
CA ALA A 198 -0.77 -10.49 -6.00
C ALA A 198 -1.41 -10.57 -7.39
N GLU A 199 -0.98 -11.51 -8.23
CA GLU A 199 -1.53 -11.75 -9.58
C GLU A 199 -3.04 -12.03 -9.54
N ARG A 200 -3.49 -12.90 -8.62
CA ARG A 200 -4.93 -13.16 -8.43
C ARG A 200 -5.70 -11.90 -8.03
N ILE A 201 -5.13 -11.06 -7.16
CA ILE A 201 -5.77 -9.80 -6.74
C ILE A 201 -5.83 -8.81 -7.89
N ILE A 202 -4.76 -8.68 -8.67
CA ILE A 202 -4.67 -7.77 -9.81
C ILE A 202 -5.77 -8.12 -10.82
N GLN A 203 -5.93 -9.40 -11.14
CA GLN A 203 -6.90 -9.88 -12.13
C GLN A 203 -8.32 -10.07 -11.58
N ALA A 204 -8.55 -9.83 -10.29
CA ALA A 204 -9.86 -10.08 -9.67
C ALA A 204 -10.89 -9.02 -10.07
N ASN A 205 -12.07 -9.48 -10.50
CA ASN A 205 -13.28 -8.66 -10.60
C ASN A 205 -14.32 -8.98 -9.50
N ASP A 206 -14.07 -10.04 -8.73
CA ASP A 206 -14.80 -10.37 -7.51
C ASP A 206 -13.98 -10.02 -6.26
N LEU A 207 -14.67 -9.82 -5.13
CA LEU A 207 -14.00 -9.55 -3.86
C LEU A 207 -13.22 -10.78 -3.36
N PRO A 208 -11.88 -10.73 -3.19
CA PRO A 208 -11.13 -11.79 -2.50
C PRO A 208 -11.69 -11.99 -1.10
N PRO A 209 -11.66 -13.18 -0.46
CA PRO A 209 -12.33 -13.41 0.83
C PRO A 209 -11.88 -12.43 1.93
N ARG A 210 -12.77 -12.17 2.92
CA ARG A 210 -12.38 -11.45 4.13
C ARG A 210 -11.35 -12.26 4.90
N ILE A 211 -10.47 -11.57 5.61
CA ILE A 211 -9.62 -12.20 6.64
C ILE A 211 -10.45 -12.67 7.85
N SER A 212 -11.59 -12.00 8.11
CA SER A 212 -12.53 -12.33 9.18
C SER A 212 -13.91 -11.76 8.85
N ASP A 213 -14.97 -12.48 9.15
CA ASP A 213 -16.35 -11.96 9.10
C ASP A 213 -16.72 -11.16 10.35
N ASN A 214 -15.99 -11.33 11.46
CA ASN A 214 -16.12 -10.47 12.63
C ASN A 214 -15.50 -9.08 12.36
N PRO A 215 -16.29 -7.99 12.33
CA PRO A 215 -15.79 -6.64 12.11
C PRO A 215 -14.82 -6.17 13.21
N GLU A 216 -14.96 -6.67 14.43
CA GLU A 216 -14.09 -6.34 15.58
C GLU A 216 -12.78 -7.13 15.59
N PHE A 217 -12.52 -7.98 14.58
CA PHE A 217 -11.23 -8.64 14.44
C PHE A 217 -10.11 -7.59 14.38
N PHE A 218 -8.97 -7.87 15.04
CA PHE A 218 -7.91 -6.88 15.27
C PHE A 218 -7.47 -6.14 14.00
N SER A 219 -7.28 -6.85 12.89
CA SER A 219 -6.88 -6.25 11.61
C SER A 219 -8.02 -5.50 10.91
N CYS A 220 -9.29 -5.87 11.16
CA CYS A 220 -10.45 -5.22 10.57
C CYS A 220 -10.77 -3.89 11.26
N LYS A 221 -10.69 -3.86 12.59
CA LYS A 221 -11.04 -2.69 13.44
C LYS A 221 -10.31 -1.41 13.05
N TRP A 222 -9.06 -1.52 12.62
CA TRP A 222 -8.21 -0.38 12.25
C TRP A 222 -7.96 -0.30 10.74
N CYS A 223 -8.72 -1.05 9.94
CA CYS A 223 -8.60 -1.02 8.49
C CYS A 223 -9.37 0.20 7.95
N LYS A 224 -8.71 1.05 7.16
CA LYS A 224 -9.36 2.18 6.48
C LYS A 224 -10.54 1.78 5.57
N HIS A 225 -10.57 0.52 5.13
CA HIS A 225 -11.63 -0.06 4.30
C HIS A 225 -12.79 -0.66 5.11
N HIS A 226 -12.80 -0.49 6.44
CA HIS A 226 -13.81 -1.08 7.33
C HIS A 226 -15.24 -0.77 6.87
N ALA A 227 -15.51 0.50 6.56
CA ALA A 227 -16.84 0.96 6.16
C ALA A 227 -17.33 0.25 4.89
N ILE A 228 -16.48 0.07 3.89
CA ILE A 228 -16.84 -0.66 2.65
C ILE A 228 -16.96 -2.17 2.94
N CYS A 229 -16.01 -2.74 3.69
CA CYS A 229 -15.91 -4.18 3.91
C CYS A 229 -17.03 -4.76 4.79
N HIS A 230 -17.44 -4.02 5.83
CA HIS A 230 -18.37 -4.48 6.85
C HIS A 230 -19.67 -3.65 6.92
N GLU A 231 -19.62 -2.34 6.65
CA GLU A 231 -20.76 -1.44 6.88
C GLU A 231 -21.58 -1.13 5.61
N GLY A 232 -21.09 -1.53 4.43
CA GLY A 232 -21.80 -1.29 3.16
C GLY A 232 -21.65 0.14 2.63
N ALA A 233 -20.58 0.83 2.99
CA ALA A 233 -20.25 2.10 2.37
C ALA A 233 -19.89 1.94 0.88
N TRP A 234 -20.20 2.95 0.09
CA TRP A 234 -19.89 2.98 -1.34
C TRP A 234 -18.39 3.18 -1.60
N PRO A 235 -17.86 2.59 -2.70
CA PRO A 235 -16.50 2.87 -3.14
C PRO A 235 -16.39 4.31 -3.68
N ARG A 236 -15.18 4.86 -3.62
CA ARG A 236 -14.79 6.03 -4.40
C ARG A 236 -14.94 5.73 -5.89
N THR A 237 -15.69 6.59 -6.58
CA THR A 237 -15.81 6.56 -8.05
C THR A 237 -14.48 6.92 -8.70
N ASN A 238 -13.93 5.98 -9.47
CA ASN A 238 -12.73 6.14 -10.29
C ASN A 238 -12.71 5.00 -11.34
N CYS A 239 -11.86 5.04 -12.37
CA CYS A 239 -11.88 3.97 -13.38
C CYS A 239 -11.53 2.61 -12.81
N ARG A 240 -10.66 2.49 -11.79
CA ARG A 240 -10.32 1.19 -11.20
C ARG A 240 -11.47 0.55 -10.41
N THR A 241 -12.55 1.28 -10.17
CA THR A 241 -13.81 0.75 -9.63
C THR A 241 -14.89 0.58 -10.70
N CYS A 242 -14.55 0.75 -11.98
CA CYS A 242 -15.44 0.57 -13.12
C CYS A 242 -15.38 -0.86 -13.67
N ILE A 243 -16.52 -1.41 -14.10
CA ILE A 243 -16.61 -2.73 -14.77
C ILE A 243 -15.82 -2.78 -16.10
N PHE A 244 -15.66 -1.65 -16.77
CA PHE A 244 -14.96 -1.57 -18.05
C PHE A 244 -13.44 -1.41 -17.92
N SER A 245 -12.90 -1.31 -16.70
CA SER A 245 -11.48 -1.03 -16.49
C SER A 245 -10.71 -2.30 -16.15
N SER A 246 -9.71 -2.62 -16.96
CA SER A 246 -8.86 -3.80 -16.76
C SER A 246 -7.39 -3.41 -16.59
N PRO A 247 -6.64 -4.08 -15.70
CA PRO A 247 -5.19 -3.92 -15.64
C PRO A 247 -4.55 -4.56 -16.88
N GLU A 248 -3.50 -3.91 -17.39
CA GLU A 248 -2.75 -4.31 -18.58
C GLU A 248 -1.26 -4.47 -18.24
N PRO A 249 -0.47 -5.20 -19.05
CA PRO A 249 0.97 -5.31 -18.84
C PRO A 249 1.68 -3.94 -18.76
N GLY A 250 2.76 -3.89 -17.99
CA GLY A 250 3.55 -2.67 -17.76
C GLY A 250 2.95 -1.73 -16.71
N GLY A 251 2.12 -2.24 -15.79
CA GLY A 251 1.43 -1.44 -14.76
C GLY A 251 0.34 -0.54 -15.34
N ALA A 252 -0.05 -0.78 -16.59
CA ALA A 252 -1.02 0.03 -17.32
C ALA A 252 -2.46 -0.42 -17.00
N TRP A 253 -3.42 0.40 -17.43
CA TRP A 253 -4.85 0.09 -17.36
C TRP A 253 -5.49 0.50 -18.67
N SER A 254 -6.52 -0.23 -19.10
CA SER A 254 -7.31 0.07 -20.28
C SER A 254 -8.79 0.20 -19.94
N CYS A 255 -9.52 0.92 -20.80
CA CYS A 255 -10.98 0.97 -20.76
C CYS A 255 -11.53 0.18 -21.94
N GLY A 256 -12.24 -0.92 -21.65
CA GLY A 256 -12.89 -1.76 -22.66
C GLY A 256 -14.01 -1.04 -23.42
N ARG A 257 -14.75 -0.15 -22.75
CA ARG A 257 -15.83 0.64 -23.37
C ARG A 257 -15.33 1.53 -24.50
N PHE A 258 -14.24 2.25 -24.27
CA PHE A 258 -13.68 3.18 -25.25
C PHE A 258 -12.50 2.60 -26.03
N ASN A 259 -12.17 1.33 -25.79
CA ASN A 259 -11.06 0.60 -26.39
C ASN A 259 -9.74 1.39 -26.42
N LYS A 260 -9.34 1.94 -25.26
CA LYS A 260 -8.14 2.79 -25.15
C LYS A 260 -7.39 2.57 -23.83
N PRO A 261 -6.07 2.86 -23.79
CA PRO A 261 -5.35 2.96 -22.53
C PRO A 261 -5.87 4.12 -21.68
N LEU A 262 -5.73 4.00 -20.35
CA LEU A 262 -6.10 5.01 -19.37
C LEU A 262 -4.85 5.65 -18.76
N SER A 263 -4.69 6.96 -18.96
CA SER A 263 -3.71 7.75 -18.21
C SER A 263 -4.04 7.76 -16.70
N LEU A 264 -3.06 8.10 -15.87
CA LEU A 264 -3.30 8.16 -14.42
C LEU A 264 -4.37 9.19 -14.04
N ALA A 265 -4.45 10.31 -14.76
CA ALA A 265 -5.47 11.33 -14.53
C ALA A 265 -6.87 10.78 -14.85
N GLU A 266 -7.04 10.16 -16.02
CA GLU A 266 -8.31 9.51 -16.38
C GLU A 266 -8.69 8.40 -15.40
N GLN A 267 -7.72 7.62 -14.91
CA GLN A 267 -8.00 6.60 -13.90
C GLN A 267 -8.63 7.20 -12.65
N LYS A 268 -8.17 8.39 -12.21
CA LYS A 268 -8.65 9.06 -11.00
C LYS A 268 -10.02 9.71 -11.18
N ASP A 269 -10.26 10.32 -12.33
CA ASP A 269 -11.44 11.17 -12.57
C ASP A 269 -12.71 10.37 -12.91
N ALA A 270 -12.55 9.12 -13.35
CA ALA A 270 -13.64 8.33 -13.94
C ALA A 270 -14.22 9.03 -15.20
N CYS A 271 -15.40 8.60 -15.67
CA CYS A 271 -16.08 9.20 -16.80
C CYS A 271 -17.60 9.12 -16.64
N PRO A 272 -18.40 9.87 -17.44
CA PRO A 272 -19.86 9.80 -17.37
C PRO A 272 -20.45 8.41 -17.65
N ALA A 273 -19.72 7.54 -18.33
CA ALA A 273 -20.13 6.16 -18.62
C ALA A 273 -19.55 5.13 -17.64
N HIS A 274 -19.11 5.58 -16.46
CA HIS A 274 -18.68 4.69 -15.38
C HIS A 274 -19.86 3.83 -14.92
N LEU A 275 -19.62 2.52 -14.81
CA LEU A 275 -20.51 1.57 -14.13
C LEU A 275 -19.68 0.89 -13.05
N THR A 276 -20.14 0.95 -11.81
CA THR A 276 -19.48 0.39 -10.64
C THR A 276 -19.31 -1.11 -10.81
N LEU A 277 -18.10 -1.60 -10.52
CA LEU A 277 -17.81 -3.03 -10.51
C LEU A 277 -18.81 -3.73 -9.56
N PRO A 278 -19.60 -4.72 -10.02
CA PRO A 278 -20.73 -5.25 -9.26
C PRO A 278 -20.37 -5.71 -7.84
N CYS A 279 -19.19 -6.31 -7.66
CA CYS A 279 -18.73 -6.78 -6.36
C CYS A 279 -18.48 -5.66 -5.33
N LEU A 280 -18.41 -4.39 -5.76
CA LEU A 280 -18.23 -3.22 -4.91
C LEU A 280 -19.56 -2.53 -4.54
N VAL A 281 -20.67 -2.90 -5.17
CA VAL A 281 -21.98 -2.35 -4.87
C VAL A 281 -22.49 -2.96 -3.56
N PRO A 282 -22.98 -2.17 -2.59
CA PRO A 282 -23.51 -2.70 -1.32
C PRO A 282 -24.94 -3.26 -1.49
N GLY A 283 -25.10 -4.19 -2.43
CA GLY A 283 -26.38 -4.79 -2.81
C GLY A 283 -26.18 -5.98 -3.73
N GLU A 284 -27.29 -6.59 -4.15
CA GLU A 284 -27.31 -7.70 -5.11
C GLU A 284 -27.74 -7.19 -6.48
N GLN A 285 -27.04 -7.60 -7.54
CA GLN A 285 -27.44 -7.33 -8.91
C GLN A 285 -28.70 -8.13 -9.23
N ILE A 286 -29.76 -7.47 -9.70
CA ILE A 286 -31.05 -8.10 -10.01
C ILE A 286 -31.48 -8.00 -11.47
N ASP A 287 -30.93 -7.05 -12.24
CA ASP A 287 -31.27 -6.88 -13.66
C ASP A 287 -30.16 -6.16 -14.44
N VAL A 288 -30.12 -6.36 -15.76
CA VAL A 288 -29.19 -5.70 -16.69
C VAL A 288 -29.93 -5.35 -17.98
N ASP A 289 -29.81 -4.10 -18.41
CA ASP A 289 -30.24 -3.67 -19.74
C ASP A 289 -28.99 -3.24 -20.53
N GLU A 290 -28.51 -4.11 -21.41
CA GLU A 290 -27.34 -3.86 -22.24
C GLU A 290 -27.57 -2.72 -23.25
N ALA A 291 -28.81 -2.56 -23.75
CA ALA A 291 -29.12 -1.52 -24.74
C ALA A 291 -29.17 -0.13 -24.10
N ALA A 292 -29.67 -0.05 -22.86
CA ALA A 292 -29.64 1.17 -22.06
C ALA A 292 -28.30 1.36 -21.31
N GLU A 293 -27.43 0.35 -21.31
CA GLU A 293 -26.16 0.31 -20.56
C GLU A 293 -26.36 0.53 -19.05
N THR A 294 -27.36 -0.13 -18.48
CA THR A 294 -27.70 0.00 -17.06
C THR A 294 -27.65 -1.32 -16.32
N ILE A 295 -27.34 -1.24 -15.02
CA ILE A 295 -27.34 -2.38 -14.10
C ILE A 295 -28.20 -2.01 -12.90
N THR A 296 -29.20 -2.83 -12.59
CA THR A 296 -30.09 -2.62 -11.44
C THR A 296 -29.67 -3.49 -10.27
N TYR A 297 -29.59 -2.88 -9.09
CA TYR A 297 -29.23 -3.52 -7.84
C TYR A 297 -30.34 -3.35 -6.80
N GLU A 298 -30.56 -4.37 -5.98
CA GLU A 298 -31.30 -4.29 -4.72
C GLU A 298 -30.30 -4.05 -3.58
N LEU A 299 -30.35 -2.88 -2.95
CA LEU A 299 -29.45 -2.51 -1.86
C LEU A 299 -29.86 -3.20 -0.55
N ARG A 300 -28.96 -3.20 0.44
CA ARG A 300 -29.21 -3.82 1.76
C ARG A 300 -30.43 -3.29 2.51
N ASP A 301 -30.89 -2.08 2.19
CA ASP A 301 -32.09 -1.46 2.76
C ASP A 301 -33.38 -1.81 1.98
N GLY A 302 -33.30 -2.64 0.95
CA GLY A 302 -34.39 -3.05 0.07
C GLY A 302 -34.71 -2.04 -1.04
N THR A 303 -33.97 -0.93 -1.13
CA THR A 303 -34.16 0.05 -2.22
C THR A 303 -33.52 -0.43 -3.52
N ARG A 304 -34.10 0.00 -4.65
CA ARG A 304 -33.52 -0.25 -5.97
C ARG A 304 -32.64 0.92 -6.41
N TRP A 305 -31.46 0.60 -6.90
CA TRP A 305 -30.54 1.56 -7.49
C TRP A 305 -30.14 1.11 -8.90
N ILE A 306 -30.12 2.04 -9.86
CA ILE A 306 -29.79 1.76 -11.25
C ILE A 306 -28.51 2.52 -11.59
N ASP A 307 -27.44 1.78 -11.88
CA ASP A 307 -26.19 2.33 -12.39
C ASP A 307 -26.32 2.63 -13.89
N GLY A 308 -25.73 3.73 -14.38
CA GLY A 308 -25.74 4.13 -15.80
C GLY A 308 -26.90 5.01 -16.28
N ALA A 309 -28.04 5.07 -15.58
CA ALA A 309 -29.29 5.68 -16.06
C ALA A 309 -29.37 7.24 -16.05
N ASN A 310 -28.24 7.96 -16.13
CA ASN A 310 -28.06 9.44 -16.05
C ASN A 310 -27.63 10.06 -14.69
N ASP A 311 -27.00 9.32 -13.77
CA ASP A 311 -26.61 9.89 -12.45
C ASP A 311 -25.08 10.07 -12.19
N ASN A 312 -24.20 9.86 -13.17
CA ASN A 312 -22.77 10.19 -12.99
C ASN A 312 -22.47 11.71 -13.00
N THR A 313 -23.48 12.56 -13.15
CA THR A 313 -23.36 13.97 -12.75
C THR A 313 -23.27 14.05 -11.24
N LYS A 314 -22.05 14.18 -10.70
CA LYS A 314 -21.70 14.53 -9.31
C LYS A 314 -22.87 15.16 -8.53
N LYS A 315 -23.75 14.35 -7.95
CA LYS A 315 -24.48 14.78 -6.75
C LYS A 315 -23.51 14.55 -5.61
N ALA A 316 -22.73 15.59 -5.34
CA ALA A 316 -22.14 15.77 -4.03
C ALA A 316 -23.27 15.62 -3.00
N ARG A 317 -23.43 14.43 -2.43
CA ARG A 317 -24.17 14.29 -1.17
C ARG A 317 -23.24 14.85 -0.11
N ALA A 318 -23.57 16.08 0.27
CA ALA A 318 -22.96 16.84 1.33
C ALA A 318 -23.18 16.17 2.69
N ALA A 319 -22.18 16.40 3.55
CA ALA A 319 -22.09 16.14 5.00
C ALA A 319 -21.98 14.68 5.45
#